data_AF-A0A9E1SFB7-F1
#
_entry.id   AF-A0A9E1SFB7-F1
#
_cell.length_a   1.000
_cell.length_b   1.000
_cell.length_c   1.000
_cell.angle_alpha   90.00
_cell.angle_beta   90.00
_cell.angle_gamma   90.00
#
_symmetry.space_group_name_H-M   'P 1'
#
loop_
_entity.id
_entity.type
_entity.pdbx_description
1 polymer ?
#
loop_
_entity_poly.entity_id
_entity_poly.type
_entity_poly.pdbx_seq_one_letter_code
_entity_poly.pdbx_strand_id
1 'polypeptide(L)'
;MKMSSQEFLQWKSKSITLLAMSGAGKTTLANKLPREKWFHYSGDYRIGTKYLDEPILDNIKQQAMEVPFLKDLLLSDSIYICNNVSVDNLAPVSSFLGKIGDSKLGGLTLSQFKRRQALHHKAEIAAMYDVSEFIHKAESLYGYKHFINDAGGSVCELDDPAILEHLAKHTLIIYIKTSPEFNETIINRAKTSPKPLYYREAFLDQHLAEFMREKNYTDIDTLP
;
A
#
# COMPACT_ATOMS: atom_id res chain seq x y z
N MET A 1 8.38 -18.45 10.83
CA MET A 1 8.34 -19.05 12.17
C MET A 1 7.47 -20.25 11.99
N LYS A 2 8.03 -21.45 12.15
CA LYS A 2 7.24 -22.68 12.10
C LYS A 2 6.93 -23.03 13.55
N MET A 3 5.63 -23.12 13.88
CA MET A 3 5.16 -23.47 15.21
C MET A 3 3.98 -24.42 15.09
N SER A 4 3.86 -25.30 16.07
CA SER A 4 2.71 -26.14 16.31
C SER A 4 1.55 -25.34 16.92
N SER A 5 0.36 -25.93 16.91
CA SER A 5 -0.82 -25.34 17.55
C SER A 5 -0.62 -25.11 19.05
N GLN A 6 0.05 -26.04 19.73
CA GLN A 6 0.31 -25.96 21.16
C GLN A 6 1.30 -24.83 21.49
N GLU A 7 2.38 -24.70 20.71
CA GLU A 7 3.33 -23.59 20.83
C GLU A 7 2.64 -22.23 20.61
N PHE A 8 1.75 -22.12 19.61
CA PHE A 8 0.97 -20.91 19.39
C PHE A 8 0.09 -20.52 20.59
N LEU A 9 -0.61 -21.51 21.18
CA LEU A 9 -1.47 -21.27 22.35
C LEU A 9 -0.64 -20.79 23.56
N GLN A 10 0.54 -21.36 23.75
CA GLN A 10 1.45 -21.00 24.86
C GLN A 10 2.24 -19.72 24.60
N TRP A 11 2.28 -19.22 23.37
CA TRP A 11 3.04 -18.02 23.01
C TRP A 11 2.46 -16.76 23.67
N LYS A 12 3.17 -16.22 24.68
CA LYS A 12 2.70 -15.08 25.48
C LYS A 12 2.71 -13.75 24.73
N SER A 13 3.60 -13.55 23.77
CA SER A 13 3.76 -12.29 23.03
C SER A 13 3.56 -12.51 21.53
N LYS A 14 2.31 -12.74 21.13
CA LYS A 14 1.93 -13.10 19.76
C LYS A 14 2.22 -11.96 18.77
N SER A 15 2.95 -12.29 17.71
CA SER A 15 3.24 -11.40 16.57
C SER A 15 2.78 -12.07 15.26
N ILE A 16 1.81 -11.47 14.58
CA ILE A 16 1.14 -12.09 13.43
C ILE A 16 1.23 -11.15 12.23
N THR A 17 1.47 -11.72 11.05
CA THR A 17 1.34 -11.02 9.76
C THR A 17 0.17 -11.61 8.97
N LEU A 18 -0.77 -10.77 8.53
CA LEU A 18 -1.87 -11.18 7.66
C LEU A 18 -1.50 -10.94 6.20
N LEU A 19 -1.51 -12.01 5.39
CA LEU A 19 -1.34 -11.94 3.95
C LEU A 19 -2.63 -12.34 3.25
N ALA A 20 -3.04 -11.60 2.23
CA ALA A 20 -4.23 -11.87 1.44
C ALA A 20 -4.29 -10.88 0.28
N MET A 21 -5.08 -11.21 -0.74
CA MET A 21 -5.44 -10.24 -1.79
C MET A 21 -6.11 -8.99 -1.20
N SER A 22 -6.05 -7.88 -1.94
CA SER A 22 -6.79 -6.68 -1.60
C SER A 22 -8.30 -6.99 -1.52
N GLY A 23 -8.99 -6.48 -0.50
CA GLY A 23 -10.42 -6.75 -0.29
C GLY A 23 -10.77 -8.10 0.36
N ALA A 24 -9.80 -8.98 0.62
CA ALA A 24 -10.02 -10.29 1.26
C ALA A 24 -10.33 -10.25 2.78
N GLY A 25 -10.38 -9.05 3.39
CA GLY A 25 -10.80 -8.88 4.78
C GLY A 25 -9.68 -8.84 5.83
N LYS A 26 -8.41 -8.63 5.44
CA LYS A 26 -7.28 -8.50 6.39
C LYS A 26 -7.53 -7.42 7.44
N THR A 27 -7.83 -6.20 7.00
CA THR A 27 -8.14 -5.06 7.88
C THR A 27 -9.37 -5.34 8.75
N THR A 28 -10.38 -6.05 8.23
CA THR A 28 -11.54 -6.46 9.02
C THR A 28 -11.16 -7.44 10.13
N LEU A 29 -10.29 -8.41 9.85
CA LEU A 29 -9.80 -9.36 10.85
C LEU A 29 -8.90 -8.66 11.87
N ALA A 30 -7.97 -7.82 11.42
CA ALA A 30 -7.10 -7.04 12.29
C ALA A 30 -7.94 -6.18 13.24
N ASN A 31 -8.95 -5.46 12.74
CA ASN A 31 -9.83 -4.62 13.56
C ASN A 31 -10.72 -5.38 14.57
N LYS A 32 -10.87 -6.71 14.44
CA LYS A 32 -11.55 -7.54 15.46
C LYS A 32 -10.66 -7.82 16.67
N LEU A 33 -9.34 -7.63 16.56
CA LEU A 33 -8.44 -7.78 17.69
C LEU A 33 -8.55 -6.57 18.64
N PRO A 34 -8.48 -6.76 19.96
CA PRO A 34 -8.64 -5.66 20.91
C PRO A 34 -7.48 -4.65 20.81
N ARG A 35 -7.80 -3.40 20.47
CA ARG A 35 -6.83 -2.31 20.25
C ARG A 35 -6.04 -1.94 21.50
N GLU A 36 -6.54 -2.28 22.68
CA GLU A 36 -5.86 -2.06 23.96
C GLU A 36 -4.82 -3.15 24.30
N LYS A 37 -4.83 -4.27 23.57
CA LYS A 37 -3.89 -5.40 23.78
C LYS A 37 -2.96 -5.66 22.61
N TRP A 38 -3.39 -5.27 21.41
CA TRP A 38 -2.64 -5.47 20.18
C TRP A 38 -2.15 -4.14 19.63
N PHE A 39 -0.88 -4.09 19.24
CA PHE A 39 -0.37 -3.04 18.39
C PHE A 39 -0.74 -3.35 16.94
N HIS A 40 -1.44 -2.42 16.29
CA HIS A 40 -1.89 -2.56 14.91
C HIS A 40 -0.94 -1.82 13.98
N TYR A 41 -0.11 -2.58 13.27
CA TYR A 41 0.73 -2.06 12.20
C TYR A 41 -0.03 -2.15 10.87
N SER A 42 -0.23 -1.02 10.20
CA SER A 42 -0.81 -0.95 8.86
C SER A 42 0.30 -0.67 7.86
N GLY A 43 0.54 -1.61 6.95
CA GLY A 43 1.51 -1.45 5.87
C GLY A 43 1.16 -0.25 4.98
N ASP A 44 -0.10 -0.16 4.54
CA ASP A 44 -0.61 0.94 3.71
C ASP A 44 -0.37 2.32 4.36
N TYR A 45 -0.66 2.43 5.67
CA TYR A 45 -0.41 3.66 6.42
C TYR A 45 1.08 4.00 6.46
N ARG A 46 1.95 3.01 6.68
CA ARG A 46 3.40 3.22 6.74
C ARG A 46 3.97 3.65 5.40
N ILE A 47 3.51 3.04 4.30
CA ILE A 47 3.87 3.40 2.93
C ILE A 47 3.55 4.88 2.69
N GLY A 48 2.31 5.29 2.98
CA GLY A 48 1.87 6.66 2.75
C GLY A 48 2.57 7.71 3.62
N THR A 49 2.86 7.39 4.89
CA THR A 49 3.39 8.37 5.85
C THR A 49 4.92 8.44 5.94
N LYS A 50 5.64 7.37 5.59
CA LYS A 50 7.12 7.38 5.64
C LYS A 50 7.77 7.40 4.27
N TYR A 51 7.26 6.59 3.34
CA TYR A 51 8.00 6.28 2.12
C TYR A 51 7.48 7.05 0.90
N LEU A 52 6.19 7.36 0.86
CA LEU A 52 5.57 8.15 -0.21
C LEU A 52 5.23 9.58 0.21
N ASP A 53 5.45 9.95 1.47
CA ASP A 53 5.09 11.29 1.97
C ASP A 53 5.74 12.40 1.13
N GLU A 54 7.06 12.38 1.01
CA GLU A 54 7.82 13.36 0.22
C GLU A 54 7.51 13.29 -1.29
N PRO A 55 7.50 12.11 -1.96
CA PRO A 55 7.06 12.03 -3.36
C PRO A 55 5.67 12.60 -3.64
N ILE A 56 4.71 12.39 -2.73
CA ILE A 56 3.36 12.97 -2.84
C ILE A 56 3.43 14.48 -2.69
N LEU A 57 4.15 14.98 -1.67
CA LEU A 57 4.31 16.42 -1.42
C LEU A 57 4.99 17.12 -2.59
N ASP A 58 6.04 16.54 -3.17
CA ASP A 58 6.76 17.11 -4.31
C ASP A 58 5.85 17.21 -5.54
N ASN A 59 5.03 16.20 -5.79
CA ASN A 59 4.04 16.26 -6.86
C ASN A 59 3.03 17.40 -6.65
N ILE A 60 2.53 17.58 -5.41
CA ILE A 60 1.60 18.68 -5.09
C ILE A 60 2.28 20.03 -5.22
N LYS A 61 3.51 20.18 -4.69
CA LYS A 61 4.28 21.41 -4.80
C LYS A 61 4.56 21.75 -6.26
N GLN A 62 4.92 20.78 -7.09
CA GLN A 62 5.15 21.01 -8.51
C GLN A 62 3.90 21.61 -9.18
N GLN A 63 2.71 21.10 -8.88
CA GLN A 63 1.46 21.69 -9.40
C GLN A 63 1.16 23.07 -8.80
N ALA A 64 1.42 23.26 -7.51
CA ALA A 64 1.24 24.56 -6.85
C ALA A 64 2.17 25.65 -7.42
N MET A 65 3.37 25.27 -7.87
CA MET A 65 4.33 26.21 -8.49
C MET A 65 3.85 26.77 -9.83
N GLU A 66 2.93 26.09 -10.52
CA GLU A 66 2.30 26.58 -11.76
C GLU A 66 1.26 27.68 -11.50
N VAL A 67 0.81 27.84 -10.25
CA VAL A 67 -0.14 28.88 -9.83
C VAL A 67 0.63 30.03 -9.17
N PRO A 68 0.79 31.21 -9.82
CA PRO A 68 1.64 32.28 -9.31
C PRO A 68 1.36 32.68 -7.86
N PHE A 69 0.08 32.74 -7.48
CA PHE A 69 -0.34 33.03 -6.11
C PHE A 69 0.18 31.99 -5.09
N LEU A 70 0.06 30.70 -5.40
CA LEU A 70 0.53 29.64 -4.49
C LEU A 70 2.05 29.57 -4.46
N LYS A 71 2.71 29.80 -5.61
CA LYS A 71 4.16 29.90 -5.70
C LYS A 71 4.72 30.98 -4.78
N ASP A 72 4.17 32.19 -4.82
CA ASP A 72 4.65 33.30 -3.97
C ASP A 72 4.47 33.00 -2.47
N LEU A 73 3.34 32.37 -2.10
CA LEU A 73 3.08 31.96 -0.72
C LEU A 73 4.02 30.84 -0.25
N LEU A 74 4.34 29.86 -1.10
CA LEU A 74 5.25 28.77 -0.79
C LEU A 74 6.71 29.24 -0.72
N LEU A 75 7.15 30.12 -1.62
CA LEU A 75 8.53 30.64 -1.64
C LEU A 75 8.82 31.61 -0.49
N SER A 76 7.79 32.28 0.03
CA SER A 76 7.90 33.18 1.18
C SER A 76 7.70 32.47 2.53
N ASP A 77 7.52 31.14 2.54
CA ASP A 77 7.15 30.35 3.72
C ASP A 77 5.85 30.84 4.41
N SER A 78 4.97 31.53 3.67
CA SER A 78 3.69 32.02 4.18
C SER A 78 2.66 30.89 4.35
N ILE A 79 2.82 29.79 3.60
CA ILE A 79 2.03 28.56 3.74
C ILE A 79 2.96 27.34 3.66
N TYR A 80 2.51 26.22 4.23
CA TYR A 80 3.13 24.91 4.03
C TYR A 80 2.06 23.89 3.64
N ILE A 81 2.49 22.80 2.99
CA ILE A 81 1.62 21.70 2.57
C ILE A 81 2.05 20.44 3.32
N CYS A 82 1.09 19.73 3.90
CA CYS A 82 1.30 18.45 4.57
C CYS A 82 0.30 17.42 4.08
N ASN A 83 0.72 16.16 3.95
CA ASN A 83 -0.19 15.08 3.64
C ASN A 83 -0.99 14.70 4.88
N ASN A 84 -2.30 14.52 4.71
CA ASN A 84 -3.17 13.98 5.74
C ASN A 84 -3.52 12.52 5.43
N VAL A 85 -2.56 11.63 5.67
CA VAL A 85 -2.73 10.18 5.55
C VAL A 85 -3.13 9.61 6.90
N SER A 86 -4.18 8.79 6.92
CA SER A 86 -4.58 8.02 8.10
C SER A 86 -4.77 6.55 7.72
N VAL A 87 -4.93 5.67 8.72
CA VAL A 87 -5.19 4.24 8.48
C VAL A 87 -6.45 4.03 7.62
N ASP A 88 -7.45 4.91 7.78
CA ASP A 88 -8.72 4.84 7.05
C ASP A 88 -8.74 5.74 5.79
N ASN A 89 -7.78 6.67 5.65
CA ASN A 89 -7.68 7.58 4.52
C ASN A 89 -6.34 7.43 3.77
N LEU A 90 -6.38 6.63 2.71
CA LEU A 90 -5.26 6.43 1.78
C LEU A 90 -5.42 7.24 0.48
N ALA A 91 -6.36 8.19 0.43
CA ALA A 91 -6.62 8.99 -0.76
C ALA A 91 -5.37 9.71 -1.31
N PRO A 92 -4.44 10.25 -0.49
CA PRO A 92 -3.21 10.85 -1.02
C PRO A 92 -2.34 9.85 -1.81
N VAL A 93 -2.23 8.62 -1.31
CA VAL A 93 -1.47 7.55 -1.99
C VAL A 93 -2.16 7.16 -3.30
N SER A 94 -3.48 6.96 -3.27
CA SER A 94 -4.26 6.64 -4.48
C SER A 94 -4.16 7.73 -5.54
N SER A 95 -4.27 9.00 -5.14
CA SER A 95 -4.17 10.16 -6.04
C SER A 95 -2.78 10.28 -6.65
N PHE A 96 -1.73 10.00 -5.86
CA PHE A 96 -0.37 10.00 -6.37
C PHE A 96 -0.13 8.86 -7.34
N LEU A 97 -0.53 7.61 -7.05
CA LEU A 97 -0.32 6.52 -8.01
C LEU A 97 -1.06 6.77 -9.33
N GLY A 98 -2.27 7.33 -9.26
CA GLY A 98 -3.03 7.74 -10.43
C GLY A 98 -3.35 6.58 -11.38
N LYS A 99 -3.63 6.91 -12.64
CA LYS A 99 -3.95 5.95 -13.70
C LYS A 99 -3.25 6.38 -14.97
N ILE A 100 -2.99 5.42 -15.86
CA ILE A 100 -2.48 5.70 -17.20
C ILE A 100 -3.59 6.34 -18.05
N GLY A 101 -3.29 7.40 -18.80
CA GLY A 101 -4.21 7.97 -19.78
C GLY A 101 -4.01 9.45 -20.03
N ASP A 102 -5.03 10.09 -20.61
CA ASP A 102 -4.98 11.50 -21.02
C ASP A 102 -4.75 12.44 -19.84
N SER A 103 -3.63 13.16 -19.90
CA SER A 103 -3.26 14.20 -18.93
C SER A 103 -4.36 15.26 -18.70
N LYS A 104 -5.16 15.58 -19.72
CA LYS A 104 -6.29 16.52 -19.63
C LYS A 104 -7.45 15.96 -18.81
N LEU A 105 -7.56 14.64 -18.72
CA LEU A 105 -8.55 13.92 -17.90
C LEU A 105 -7.96 13.49 -16.55
N GLY A 106 -6.74 13.90 -16.22
CA GLY A 106 -6.05 13.52 -14.99
C GLY A 106 -5.27 12.21 -15.07
N GLY A 107 -5.07 11.67 -16.29
CA GLY A 107 -4.22 10.52 -16.54
C GLY A 107 -2.72 10.85 -16.50
N LEU A 108 -1.92 9.80 -16.37
CA LEU A 108 -0.47 9.84 -16.37
C LEU A 108 0.07 9.21 -17.65
N THR A 109 1.14 9.78 -18.19
CA THR A 109 1.96 9.11 -19.20
C THR A 109 2.47 7.77 -18.65
N LEU A 110 2.68 6.78 -19.53
CA LEU A 110 3.21 5.47 -19.13
C LEU A 110 4.50 5.58 -18.29
N SER A 111 5.42 6.46 -18.67
CA SER A 111 6.71 6.64 -17.98
C SER A 111 6.53 7.15 -16.54
N GLN A 112 5.67 8.15 -16.33
CA GLN A 112 5.35 8.64 -14.99
C GLN A 112 4.61 7.60 -14.16
N PHE A 113 3.65 6.89 -14.74
CA PHE A 113 2.95 5.81 -14.04
C PHE A 113 3.93 4.73 -13.56
N LYS A 114 4.80 4.23 -14.45
CA LYS A 114 5.85 3.24 -14.11
C LYS A 114 6.79 3.75 -13.01
N ARG A 115 7.22 5.02 -13.09
CA ARG A 115 8.04 5.64 -12.04
C ARG A 115 7.34 5.61 -10.67
N ARG A 116 6.06 5.97 -10.61
CA ARG A 116 5.28 5.97 -9.36
C ARG A 116 5.03 4.56 -8.83
N GLN A 117 4.79 3.58 -9.71
CA GLN A 117 4.71 2.17 -9.34
C GLN A 117 6.03 1.65 -8.75
N ALA A 118 7.17 2.03 -9.32
CA ALA A 118 8.48 1.65 -8.78
C ALA A 118 8.76 2.26 -7.40
N LEU A 119 8.31 3.50 -7.15
CA LEU A 119 8.38 4.12 -5.82
C LEU A 119 7.50 3.37 -4.82
N HIS A 120 6.26 3.03 -5.20
CA HIS A 120 5.36 2.24 -4.37
C HIS A 120 5.93 0.86 -4.05
N HIS A 121 6.52 0.18 -5.03
CA HIS A 121 7.19 -1.11 -4.84
C HIS A 121 8.30 -1.02 -3.78
N LYS A 122 9.20 -0.04 -3.90
CA LYS A 122 10.25 0.20 -2.90
C LYS A 122 9.67 0.50 -1.51
N ALA A 123 8.57 1.25 -1.46
CA ALA A 123 7.89 1.61 -0.22
C ALA A 123 7.25 0.38 0.46
N GLU A 124 6.60 -0.50 -0.30
CA GLU A 124 6.04 -1.78 0.20
C GLU A 124 7.14 -2.65 0.81
N ILE A 125 8.25 -2.83 0.10
CA ILE A 125 9.40 -3.59 0.58
C ILE A 125 9.92 -3.02 1.91
N ALA A 126 10.18 -1.72 1.94
CA ALA A 126 10.74 -1.06 3.12
C ALA A 126 9.74 -1.06 4.31
N ALA A 127 8.44 -0.96 4.05
CA ALA A 127 7.41 -1.11 5.07
C ALA A 127 7.34 -2.52 5.65
N MET A 128 7.66 -3.57 4.88
CA MET A 128 7.71 -4.92 5.44
C MET A 128 8.97 -5.16 6.28
N TYR A 129 10.11 -4.53 5.94
CA TYR A 129 11.32 -4.59 6.78
C TYR A 129 11.18 -3.82 8.11
N ASP A 130 10.39 -2.75 8.14
CA ASP A 130 10.09 -2.00 9.36
C ASP A 130 9.36 -2.85 10.42
N VAL A 131 8.70 -3.95 10.03
CA VAL A 131 7.90 -4.80 10.94
C VAL A 131 8.70 -5.28 12.15
N SER A 132 9.93 -5.75 11.93
CA SER A 132 10.80 -6.24 13.02
C SER A 132 11.07 -5.15 14.07
N GLU A 133 11.36 -3.93 13.63
CA GLU A 133 11.60 -2.79 14.51
C GLU A 133 10.31 -2.38 15.25
N PHE A 134 9.16 -2.41 14.57
CA PHE A 134 7.88 -2.07 15.18
C PHE A 134 7.39 -3.09 16.21
N ILE A 135 7.73 -4.37 16.07
CA ILE A 135 7.49 -5.36 17.12
C ILE A 135 8.24 -4.95 18.40
N HIS A 136 9.51 -4.54 18.28
CA HIS A 136 10.28 -4.06 19.43
C HIS A 136 9.73 -2.76 20.01
N LYS A 137 9.33 -1.80 19.16
CA LYS A 137 8.73 -0.52 19.61
C LYS A 137 7.37 -0.74 20.28
N ALA A 138 6.54 -1.63 19.76
CA ALA A 138 5.23 -1.96 20.32
C ALA A 138 5.36 -2.37 21.79
N GLU A 139 6.33 -3.23 22.12
CA GLU A 139 6.57 -3.67 23.49
C GLU A 139 7.31 -2.61 24.33
N SER A 140 8.44 -2.09 23.84
CA SER A 140 9.33 -1.23 24.64
C SER A 140 8.81 0.20 24.87
N LEU A 141 8.12 0.78 23.87
CA LEU A 141 7.65 2.17 23.94
C LEU A 141 6.19 2.28 24.35
N TYR A 142 5.36 1.35 23.84
CA TYR A 142 3.91 1.43 23.98
C TYR A 142 3.33 0.38 24.93
N GLY A 143 4.13 -0.59 25.40
CA GLY A 143 3.70 -1.63 26.34
C GLY A 143 2.78 -2.70 25.75
N TYR A 144 2.61 -2.76 24.43
CA TYR A 144 1.81 -3.78 23.77
C TYR A 144 2.54 -5.13 23.74
N LYS A 145 1.91 -6.15 24.30
CA LYS A 145 2.44 -7.52 24.28
C LYS A 145 2.16 -8.27 22.97
N HIS A 146 1.18 -7.82 22.21
CA HIS A 146 0.78 -8.47 20.97
C HIS A 146 0.90 -7.51 19.79
N PHE A 147 1.20 -8.07 18.62
CA PHE A 147 1.46 -7.31 17.41
C PHE A 147 0.74 -7.94 16.22
N ILE A 148 0.05 -7.12 15.44
CA ILE A 148 -0.59 -7.53 14.18
C ILE A 148 -0.11 -6.63 13.05
N ASN A 149 0.45 -7.23 12.00
CA ASN A 149 0.78 -6.58 10.74
C ASN A 149 -0.35 -6.85 9.73
N ASP A 150 -1.15 -5.80 9.46
CA ASP A 150 -2.04 -5.72 8.31
C ASP A 150 -1.21 -5.28 7.10
N ALA A 151 -0.62 -6.26 6.43
CA ALA A 151 0.29 -6.03 5.31
C ALA A 151 -0.47 -5.51 4.07
N GLY A 152 0.23 -4.77 3.20
CA GLY A 152 -0.32 -4.32 1.94
C GLY A 152 -0.86 -5.49 1.10
N GLY A 153 -1.94 -5.24 0.33
CA GLY A 153 -2.51 -6.26 -0.56
C GLY A 153 -1.53 -6.73 -1.64
N SER A 154 -0.49 -5.96 -1.91
CA SER A 154 0.50 -6.21 -2.94
C SER A 154 1.72 -7.01 -2.48
N VAL A 155 1.86 -7.31 -1.17
CA VAL A 155 3.03 -8.02 -0.64
C VAL A 155 3.23 -9.39 -1.30
N CYS A 156 2.15 -10.05 -1.71
CA CYS A 156 2.23 -11.32 -2.44
C CYS A 156 2.79 -11.18 -3.87
N GLU A 157 2.79 -9.98 -4.44
CA GLU A 157 3.23 -9.65 -5.81
C GLU A 157 4.64 -9.01 -5.85
N LEU A 158 5.32 -8.90 -4.70
CA LEU A 158 6.66 -8.28 -4.64
C LEU A 158 7.78 -9.18 -5.18
N ASP A 159 7.52 -10.48 -5.39
CA ASP A 159 8.49 -11.48 -5.89
C ASP A 159 9.85 -11.46 -5.15
N ASP A 160 9.85 -11.09 -3.87
CA ASP A 160 11.05 -11.03 -3.02
C ASP A 160 10.97 -12.06 -1.88
N PRO A 161 11.65 -13.21 -2.01
CA PRO A 161 11.69 -14.24 -0.97
C PRO A 161 12.27 -13.76 0.35
N ALA A 162 13.21 -12.80 0.33
CA ALA A 162 13.87 -12.31 1.53
C ALA A 162 12.91 -11.57 2.46
N ILE A 163 11.87 -10.94 1.90
CA ILE A 163 10.80 -10.30 2.69
C ILE A 163 9.97 -11.34 3.41
N LEU A 164 9.57 -12.41 2.71
CA LEU A 164 8.81 -13.50 3.33
C LEU A 164 9.64 -14.21 4.41
N GLU A 165 10.93 -14.41 4.18
CA GLU A 165 11.86 -14.94 5.19
C GLU A 165 12.00 -14.01 6.39
N HIS A 166 12.13 -12.69 6.16
CA HIS A 166 12.18 -11.68 7.21
C HIS A 166 10.90 -11.69 8.05
N LEU A 167 9.73 -11.60 7.40
CA LEU A 167 8.43 -11.65 8.08
C LEU A 167 8.25 -12.97 8.82
N ALA A 168 8.64 -14.10 8.23
CA ALA A 168 8.59 -15.39 8.88
C ALA A 168 9.54 -15.42 10.08
N LYS A 169 10.73 -14.83 10.04
CA LYS A 169 11.65 -14.82 11.18
C LYS A 169 11.02 -14.15 12.41
N HIS A 170 10.22 -13.10 12.21
CA HIS A 170 9.70 -12.26 13.29
C HIS A 170 8.22 -12.50 13.63
N THR A 171 7.44 -13.09 12.72
CA THR A 171 5.99 -13.25 12.88
C THR A 171 5.49 -14.62 12.44
N LEU A 172 4.31 -15.01 12.95
CA LEU A 172 3.51 -16.05 12.34
C LEU A 172 2.74 -15.47 11.17
N ILE A 173 3.02 -15.97 9.95
CA ILE A 173 2.31 -15.57 8.74
C ILE A 173 1.01 -16.35 8.63
N ILE A 174 -0.12 -15.65 8.53
CA ILE A 174 -1.44 -16.21 8.27
C ILE A 174 -1.91 -15.73 6.91
N TYR A 175 -2.12 -16.68 5.99
CA TYR A 175 -2.67 -16.39 4.68
C TYR A 175 -4.19 -16.55 4.67
N ILE A 176 -4.93 -15.49 4.33
CA ILE A 176 -6.37 -15.51 4.17
C ILE A 176 -6.68 -15.81 2.70
N LYS A 177 -7.07 -17.05 2.43
CA LYS A 177 -7.50 -17.48 1.09
C LYS A 177 -8.97 -17.13 0.87
N THR A 178 -9.27 -16.51 -0.26
CA THR A 178 -10.65 -16.24 -0.69
C THR A 178 -11.24 -17.45 -1.41
N SER A 179 -12.56 -17.63 -1.33
CA SER A 179 -13.27 -18.63 -2.13
C SER A 179 -13.65 -18.04 -3.50
N PRO A 180 -13.88 -18.87 -4.54
CA PRO A 180 -14.30 -18.40 -5.86
C PRO A 180 -15.54 -17.51 -5.83
N GLU A 181 -16.51 -17.83 -4.99
CA GLU A 181 -17.77 -17.09 -4.85
C GLU A 181 -17.54 -15.69 -4.25
N PHE A 182 -16.50 -15.55 -3.41
CA PHE A 182 -16.14 -14.27 -2.81
C PHE A 182 -15.35 -13.37 -3.78
N ASN A 183 -14.77 -13.92 -4.85
CA ASN A 183 -13.99 -13.16 -5.82
C ASN A 183 -14.86 -12.15 -6.59
N GLU A 184 -16.10 -12.51 -6.94
CA GLU A 184 -17.03 -11.56 -7.58
C GLU A 184 -17.32 -10.36 -6.69
N THR A 185 -17.48 -10.60 -5.38
CA THR A 185 -17.69 -9.53 -4.39
C THR A 185 -16.46 -8.62 -4.30
N ILE A 186 -15.25 -9.18 -4.36
CA ILE A 186 -14.00 -8.41 -4.35
C ILE A 186 -13.87 -7.57 -5.64
N ILE A 187 -14.18 -8.16 -6.80
CA ILE A 187 -14.15 -7.45 -8.09
C ILE A 187 -15.13 -6.28 -8.08
N ASN A 188 -16.36 -6.49 -7.61
CA ASN A 188 -17.37 -5.44 -7.53
C ASN A 188 -16.94 -4.30 -6.59
N ARG A 189 -16.32 -4.63 -5.45
CA ARG A 189 -15.77 -3.61 -4.53
C ARG A 189 -14.59 -2.86 -5.14
N ALA A 190 -13.71 -3.53 -5.88
CA ALA A 190 -12.59 -2.88 -6.56
C ALA A 190 -13.08 -1.87 -7.62
N LYS A 191 -14.22 -2.14 -8.27
CA LYS A 191 -14.86 -1.20 -9.19
C LYS A 191 -15.48 0.01 -8.50
N THR A 192 -16.12 -0.18 -7.34
CA THR A 192 -16.83 0.92 -6.63
C THR A 192 -15.92 1.76 -5.74
N SER A 193 -14.85 1.19 -5.18
CA SER A 193 -13.90 1.89 -4.32
C SER A 193 -12.47 1.38 -4.61
N PRO A 194 -11.84 1.90 -5.67
CA PRO A 194 -10.52 1.43 -6.09
C PRO A 194 -9.48 1.81 -5.05
N LYS A 195 -8.87 0.79 -4.43
CA LYS A 195 -7.64 0.94 -3.65
C LYS A 195 -6.46 1.17 -4.59
N PRO A 196 -5.36 1.78 -4.12
CA PRO A 196 -4.14 1.85 -4.92
C PRO A 196 -3.69 0.44 -5.29
N LEU A 197 -3.39 0.22 -6.57
CA LEU A 197 -2.97 -1.07 -7.11
C LEU A 197 -1.52 -1.01 -7.56
N TYR A 198 -0.73 -1.94 -7.04
CA TYR A 198 0.58 -2.23 -7.60
C TYR A 198 0.43 -3.21 -8.77
N TYR A 199 1.18 -2.94 -9.83
CA TYR A 199 1.33 -3.82 -10.99
C TYR A 199 2.82 -4.09 -11.17
N ARG A 200 3.20 -5.37 -11.26
CA ARG A 200 4.53 -5.74 -11.72
C ARG A 200 4.72 -5.21 -13.14
N GLU A 201 5.91 -4.68 -13.43
CA GLU A 201 6.15 -3.98 -14.70
C GLU A 201 5.92 -4.88 -15.93
N ALA A 202 6.44 -6.11 -15.89
CA ALA A 202 6.22 -7.07 -16.98
C ALA A 202 4.74 -7.42 -17.19
N PHE A 203 3.99 -7.56 -16.08
CA PHE A 203 2.54 -7.81 -16.12
C PHE A 203 1.80 -6.61 -16.73
N LEU A 204 2.15 -5.39 -16.31
CA LEU A 204 1.57 -4.16 -16.84
C LEU A 204 1.82 -4.04 -18.35
N ASP A 205 3.05 -4.23 -18.80
CA ASP A 205 3.43 -4.07 -20.21
C ASP A 205 2.69 -5.07 -21.10
N GLN A 206 2.61 -6.33 -20.68
CA GLN A 206 1.90 -7.36 -21.41
C GLN A 206 0.41 -7.04 -21.53
N HIS A 207 -0.27 -6.82 -20.39
CA HIS A 207 -1.72 -6.67 -20.38
C HIS A 207 -2.19 -5.31 -20.89
N LEU A 208 -1.38 -4.26 -20.76
CA LEU A 208 -1.67 -2.97 -21.39
C LEU A 208 -1.64 -3.11 -22.91
N ALA A 209 -0.64 -3.78 -23.48
CA ALA A 209 -0.57 -4.02 -24.92
C ALA A 209 -1.74 -4.87 -25.43
N GLU A 210 -2.15 -5.90 -24.66
CA GLU A 210 -3.36 -6.68 -24.95
C GLU A 210 -4.62 -5.80 -24.94
N PHE A 211 -4.81 -5.02 -23.88
CA PHE A 211 -5.95 -4.12 -23.74
C PHE A 211 -6.04 -3.08 -24.87
N MET A 212 -4.91 -2.47 -25.23
CA MET A 212 -4.86 -1.51 -26.35
C MET A 212 -5.29 -2.14 -27.66
N ARG A 213 -4.82 -3.37 -27.96
CA ARG A 213 -5.23 -4.11 -29.16
C ARG A 213 -6.72 -4.44 -29.15
N GLU A 214 -7.23 -4.94 -28.02
CA GLU A 214 -8.65 -5.33 -27.89
C GLU A 214 -9.60 -4.13 -28.02
N LYS A 215 -9.18 -2.96 -27.55
CA LYS A 215 -9.98 -1.73 -27.59
C LYS A 215 -9.66 -0.81 -28.78
N ASN A 216 -8.74 -1.21 -29.64
CA ASN A 216 -8.27 -0.44 -30.81
C ASN A 216 -7.71 0.95 -30.44
N TYR A 217 -7.05 1.06 -29.28
CA TYR A 217 -6.29 2.26 -28.93
C TYR A 217 -4.92 2.22 -29.60
N THR A 218 -4.54 3.32 -30.26
CA THR A 218 -3.22 3.48 -30.91
C THR A 218 -2.24 4.26 -30.06
N ASP A 219 -2.73 5.01 -29.07
CA ASP A 219 -1.93 5.85 -28.18
C ASP A 219 -2.41 5.71 -26.73
N ILE A 220 -1.46 5.39 -25.85
CA ILE A 220 -1.68 5.22 -24.41
C ILE A 220 -2.11 6.55 -23.77
N ASP A 221 -1.59 7.66 -24.26
CA ASP A 221 -1.87 8.98 -23.69
C ASP A 221 -3.25 9.51 -24.12
N THR A 222 -4.02 8.72 -24.87
CA THR A 222 -5.44 9.00 -25.23
C THR A 222 -6.44 8.14 -24.49
N LEU A 223 -5.98 7.28 -23.57
CA LEU A 223 -6.88 6.47 -22.75
C LEU A 223 -7.75 7.36 -21.85
N PRO A 224 -9.05 7.06 -21.74
CA PRO A 224 -10.01 7.85 -20.96
C PRO A 224 -9.90 7.63 -19.45
#